data_AF-A0A497MZV5-F1
#
_entry.id   AF-A0A497MZV5-F1
#
_cell.length_a   1.000
_cell.length_b   1.000
_cell.length_c   1.000
_cell.angle_alpha   90.00
_cell.angle_beta   90.00
_cell.angle_gamma   90.00
#
_symmetry.space_group_name_H-M   'P 1'
#
loop_
_entity.id
_entity.type
_entity.pdbx_description
1 polymer ?
#
loop_
_entity_poly.entity_id
_entity_poly.type
_entity_poly.pdbx_seq_one_letter_code
_entity_poly.pdbx_strand_id
1 'polypeptide(L)' 'MAMNKLESIFEKFINKSSIFLNHEVLRHDFIPDELPHREEEIIKFGEILAPSLRGSKCSNL' A
#
# COMPACT_ATOMS: atom_id res chain seq x y z
N MET A 1 -33.70 24.02 10.85
CA MET A 1 -33.18 22.67 10.57
C MET A 1 -31.95 22.50 11.46
N ALA A 2 -32.01 21.66 12.49
CA ALA A 2 -30.84 21.42 13.32
C ALA A 2 -29.80 20.72 12.46
N MET A 3 -28.63 21.33 12.28
CA MET A 3 -27.52 20.74 11.55
C MET A 3 -27.24 19.36 12.15
N ASN A 4 -27.32 18.31 11.33
CA ASN A 4 -27.18 16.95 11.80
C ASN A 4 -25.78 16.83 12.44
N LYS A 5 -25.71 16.39 13.70
CA LYS A 5 -24.45 16.29 14.44
C LYS A 5 -23.40 15.48 13.68
N LEU A 6 -23.84 14.49 12.91
CA LEU A 6 -23.01 13.68 12.02
C LEU A 6 -22.41 14.50 10.87
N GLU A 7 -23.20 15.37 10.25
CA GLU A 7 -22.76 16.25 9.16
C GLU A 7 -21.68 17.24 9.65
N SER A 8 -21.81 17.76 10.88
CA SER A 8 -20.78 18.61 11.48
C SER A 8 -19.43 17.90 11.72
N ILE A 9 -19.45 16.58 11.92
CA ILE A 9 -18.23 15.79 12.11
C ILE A 9 -17.54 15.63 10.75
N PHE A 10 -18.29 15.31 9.70
CA PHE A 10 -17.74 15.14 8.35
C PHE A 10 -17.21 16.47 7.79
N GLU A 11 -17.93 17.58 7.96
CA GLU A 11 -17.44 18.90 7.54
C GLU A 11 -16.13 19.27 8.25
N LYS A 12 -16.00 19.00 9.54
CA LYS A 12 -14.75 19.25 10.27
C LYS A 12 -13.59 18.41 9.76
N PHE A 13 -13.85 17.17 9.33
CA PHE A 13 -12.83 16.30 8.77
C PHE A 13 -12.40 16.77 7.37
N ILE A 14 -13.35 17.06 6.48
CA ILE A 14 -13.09 17.52 5.10
C ILE A 14 -12.40 18.88 5.09
N ASN A 15 -12.83 19.81 5.93
CA ASN A 15 -12.28 21.17 5.97
C ASN A 15 -10.96 21.27 6.72
N LYS A 16 -10.46 20.18 7.31
CA LYS A 16 -9.16 20.17 7.99
C LYS A 16 -8.05 20.19 6.94
N SER A 17 -7.16 21.17 7.05
CA SER A 17 -5.96 21.20 6.22
C SER A 17 -5.07 20.00 6.53
N SER A 18 -4.64 19.30 5.47
CA SER A 18 -3.67 18.22 5.56
C SER A 18 -2.26 18.77 5.41
N ILE A 19 -1.33 18.27 6.23
CA ILE A 19 0.12 18.47 6.02
C ILE A 19 0.70 17.47 5.02
N PHE A 20 -0.05 16.40 4.71
CA PHE A 20 0.36 15.36 3.78
C PHE A 20 -0.11 15.72 2.37
N LEU A 21 0.78 15.59 1.38
CA LEU A 21 0.44 15.64 -0.03
C LEU A 21 -0.38 14.42 -0.45
N ASN A 22 0.04 13.23 0.00
CA ASN A 22 -0.67 11.99 -0.18
C ASN A 22 -0.49 11.12 1.06
N HIS A 23 -1.55 10.89 1.84
CA HIS A 23 -1.50 10.05 3.03
C HIS A 23 -1.58 8.55 2.69
N GLU A 24 -2.11 8.19 1.51
CA GLU A 24 -2.29 6.79 1.12
C GLU A 24 -0.96 6.03 1.04
N VAL A 25 0.13 6.71 0.68
CA VAL A 25 1.48 6.08 0.59
C VAL A 25 2.08 5.72 1.95
N LEU A 26 1.53 6.27 3.03
CA LEU A 26 1.96 5.97 4.41
C LEU A 26 1.17 4.83 5.04
N ARG A 27 0.17 4.30 4.33
CA ARG A 27 -0.62 3.19 4.84
C ARG A 27 0.21 1.92 4.87
N HIS A 28 -0.07 1.08 5.86
CA HIS A 28 0.59 -0.21 6.05
C HIS A 28 0.42 -1.20 4.88
N ASP A 29 -0.62 -1.03 4.06
CA ASP A 29 -0.93 -1.85 2.89
C ASP A 29 -0.47 -1.23 1.58
N PHE A 30 0.19 -0.06 1.63
CA PHE A 30 0.78 0.55 0.45
C PHE A 30 1.99 -0.27 -0.01
N ILE A 31 1.98 -0.70 -1.27
CA ILE A 31 3.10 -1.36 -1.93
C ILE A 31 3.78 -0.32 -2.83
N PRO A 32 5.02 0.13 -2.51
CA PRO A 32 5.74 1.07 -3.34
C PRO A 32 6.29 0.39 -4.61
N ASP A 33 6.55 1.17 -5.65
CA ASP A 33 7.17 0.69 -6.89
C ASP A 33 8.63 0.27 -6.67
N GLU A 34 9.29 0.85 -5.67
CA GLU A 34 10.67 0.56 -5.29
C GLU A 34 10.78 0.32 -3.78
N LEU A 35 11.54 -0.72 -3.40
CA LEU A 35 11.92 -1.00 -2.02
C LEU A 35 13.45 -0.90 -1.94
N PRO A 36 13.99 0.27 -1.56
CA PRO A 36 15.43 0.46 -1.48
C PRO A 36 16.08 -0.54 -0.54
N HIS A 37 17.25 -1.05 -0.92
CA HIS A 37 18.03 -2.03 -0.15
C HIS A 37 17.37 -3.41 -0.01
N ARG A 38 16.38 -3.73 -0.86
CA ARG A 38 15.68 -5.04 -0.91
C ARG A 38 15.78 -5.69 -2.29
N GLU A 39 16.65 -5.18 -3.15
CA GLU A 39 16.72 -5.56 -4.56
C GLU A 39 17.13 -7.03 -4.71
N GLU A 40 18.11 -7.48 -3.91
CA GLU A 40 18.59 -8.87 -3.95
C GLU A 40 17.52 -9.86 -3.49
N GLU A 41 16.75 -9.53 -2.44
CA GLU A 41 15.65 -10.36 -1.96
C GLU A 41 14.54 -10.46 -3.00
N ILE A 42 14.16 -9.34 -3.63
CA ILE A 42 13.14 -9.32 -4.69
C ILE A 42 13.56 -10.20 -5.85
N ILE A 43 14.82 -10.10 -6.30
CA ILE A 43 15.36 -10.94 -7.38
C ILE A 43 15.31 -12.40 -6.98
N LYS A 44 15.77 -12.75 -5.78
CA LYS A 44 15.77 -14.13 -5.27
C LYS A 44 14.36 -14.72 -5.21
N PHE A 45 13.37 -13.95 -4.77
CA PHE A 45 11.97 -14.39 -4.83
C PHE A 45 11.49 -14.61 -6.27
N GLY A 46 11.85 -13.71 -7.18
CA GLY A 46 11.58 -13.86 -8.61
C GLY A 46 12.15 -15.16 -9.18
N GLU A 47 13.40 -15.48 -8.85
CA GLU A 47 14.07 -16.72 -9.26
C GLU A 47 13.38 -17.97 -8.70
N ILE A 48 12.99 -17.94 -7.42
CA ILE A 48 12.26 -19.02 -6.77
C ILE A 48 10.93 -19.28 -7.47
N LEU A 49 10.19 -18.22 -7.83
CA LEU A 49 8.86 -18.30 -8.42
C LEU A 49 8.86 -18.51 -9.94
N ALA A 50 9.95 -18.19 -10.64
CA ALA A 50 10.06 -18.29 -12.10
C ALA A 50 9.64 -19.65 -12.70
N PRO A 51 9.95 -20.82 -12.10
CA PRO A 51 9.49 -22.11 -12.62
C PRO A 51 7.97 -22.24 -12.74
N SER A 52 7.21 -21.58 -11.84
CA SER A 52 5.75 -21.60 -11.84
C SER A 52 5.15 -21.02 -13.12
N LEU A 53 5.85 -20.09 -13.78
CA LEU A 53 5.43 -19.52 -15.06
C LEU A 53 5.43 -20.56 -16.20
N ARG A 54 6.15 -21.67 -16.04
CA ARG A 54 6.17 -22.80 -16.99
C ARG A 54 5.32 -23.99 -16.53
N GLY A 55 4.51 -23.81 -15.49
CA GLY A 55 3.69 -24.88 -14.90
C GLY A 55 4.48 -25.87 -14.05
N SER A 56 5.75 -25.59 -13.78
CA SER A 56 6.59 -26.41 -12.90
C SER A 56 6.43 -25.98 -11.44
N LYS A 57 6.63 -26.91 -10.51
CA LYS A 57 6.62 -26.61 -9.08
C LYS A 57 7.82 -25.72 -8.70
N CYS A 58 7.57 -24.59 -8.04
CA CYS A 58 8.60 -23.74 -7.45
C CYS A 58 9.09 -24.25 -6.08
N SER A 59 10.19 -23.66 -5.59
CA SER A 59 10.67 -23.89 -4.22
C SER A 59 9.70 -23.31 -3.18
N ASN A 60 9.72 -23.85 -1.96
CA ASN A 60 8.88 -23.43 -0.83
C ASN A 60 9.62 -22.53 0.18
N LEU A 61 10.66 -21.82 -0.28
CA LEU A 61 11.49 -20.92 0.51
C LEU A 61 10.81 -19.56 0.73
#